data_AF-A0A4Q5Z764-F1
#
_entry.id   AF-A0A4Q5Z764-F1
#
_cell.length_a   1.000
_cell.length_b   1.000
_cell.length_c   1.000
_cell.angle_alpha   90.00
_cell.angle_beta   90.00
_cell.angle_gamma   90.00
#
_symmetry.space_group_name_H-M   'P 1'
#
loop_
_entity.id
_entity.type
_entity.pdbx_description
1 polymer ?
#
loop_
_entity_poly.entity_id
_entity_poly.type
_entity_poly.pdbx_seq_one_letter_code
_entity_poly.pdbx_strand_id
1 'polypeptide(L)'
;PMFPNPPGLLRLEPYSQGLRERIWWGAASNATAVWAAENGMLLQSSTLKFDENGKPFHVQQAQQIRLYKEAWKKAGHEREPRVSVSRSIFAIMNDRDRMYFGQQGKGADSFGYIEPTQSAVFGRGYAAEPDVLIKELAADEAIREADTLLLTIPNTLGVDYNVHVLSSVLEHVAPGLGWR
;
A
#
# COMPACT_ATOMS: atom_id res chain seq x y z
N PRO A 1 -12.32 -46.28 1.67
CA PRO A 1 -11.96 -45.15 0.77
C PRO A 1 -11.56 -45.68 -0.61
N MET A 2 -12.03 -45.05 -1.69
CA MET A 2 -12.01 -45.65 -3.04
C MET A 2 -10.61 -45.75 -3.67
N PHE A 3 -9.55 -45.22 -3.02
CA PHE A 3 -8.15 -45.43 -3.40
C PHE A 3 -7.26 -45.49 -2.14
N PRO A 4 -6.21 -46.33 -2.12
CA PRO A 4 -5.21 -46.33 -1.05
C PRO A 4 -4.40 -45.03 -1.12
N ASN A 5 -4.31 -44.34 0.02
CA ASN A 5 -3.46 -43.16 0.13
C ASN A 5 -1.98 -43.56 0.07
N PRO A 6 -1.14 -42.83 -0.70
CA PRO A 6 0.30 -43.04 -0.65
C PRO A 6 0.83 -42.79 0.78
N PRO A 7 1.92 -43.46 1.19
CA PRO A 7 2.52 -43.24 2.51
C PRO A 7 3.02 -41.79 2.66
N GLY A 8 2.79 -41.20 3.84
CA GLY A 8 3.18 -39.83 4.16
C GLY A 8 2.00 -38.93 4.55
N LEU A 9 2.30 -37.67 4.83
CA LEU A 9 1.26 -36.67 5.09
C LEU A 9 0.56 -36.32 3.78
N LEU A 10 -0.78 -36.39 3.80
CA LEU A 10 -1.59 -35.94 2.67
C LEU A 10 -1.58 -34.43 2.61
N ARG A 11 -1.47 -33.90 1.39
CA ARG A 11 -1.60 -32.45 1.16
C ARG A 11 -3.06 -32.00 1.37
N LEU A 12 -3.23 -30.74 1.77
CA LEU A 12 -4.54 -30.10 1.81
C LEU A 12 -5.05 -29.87 0.38
N GLU A 13 -6.33 -30.15 0.15
CA GLU A 13 -7.02 -29.95 -1.12
C GLU A 13 -8.16 -28.93 -0.97
N PRO A 14 -8.44 -28.08 -1.98
CA PRO A 14 -7.77 -28.04 -3.29
C PRO A 14 -6.36 -27.41 -3.23
N TYR A 15 -5.39 -28.05 -3.89
CA TYR A 15 -4.01 -27.55 -3.97
C TYR A 15 -3.90 -26.34 -4.91
N SER A 16 -3.30 -25.26 -4.40
CA SER A 16 -2.96 -24.07 -5.19
C SER A 16 -1.44 -23.92 -5.27
N GLN A 17 -0.88 -24.25 -6.44
CA GLN A 17 0.55 -24.16 -6.69
C GLN A 17 1.05 -22.71 -6.50
N GLY A 18 2.19 -22.55 -5.83
CA GLY A 18 2.81 -21.23 -5.59
C GLY A 18 2.02 -20.31 -4.66
N LEU A 19 0.99 -20.78 -3.94
CA LEU A 19 0.18 -19.92 -3.05
C LEU A 19 1.05 -19.14 -2.05
N ARG A 20 2.04 -19.79 -1.44
CA ARG A 20 2.95 -19.16 -0.46
C ARG A 20 3.71 -17.96 -1.03
N GLU A 21 3.95 -17.93 -2.33
CA GLU A 21 4.68 -16.84 -3.00
C GLU A 21 3.79 -15.63 -3.31
N ARG A 22 2.47 -15.75 -3.10
CA ARG A 22 1.46 -14.72 -3.42
C ARG A 22 0.71 -14.20 -2.20
N ILE A 23 1.15 -14.55 -0.99
CA ILE A 23 0.55 -14.07 0.26
C ILE A 23 1.08 -12.67 0.56
N TRP A 24 0.16 -11.73 0.79
CA TRP A 24 0.47 -10.37 1.25
C TRP A 24 0.16 -10.25 2.74
N TRP A 25 1.03 -9.55 3.46
CA TRP A 25 0.87 -9.24 4.87
C TRP A 25 0.71 -7.73 5.08
N GLY A 26 -0.42 -7.33 5.67
CA GLY A 26 -0.66 -5.96 6.11
C GLY A 26 0.11 -5.66 7.39
N ALA A 27 1.22 -4.94 7.30
CA ALA A 27 2.09 -4.69 8.45
C ALA A 27 1.76 -3.36 9.15
N ALA A 28 1.27 -3.43 10.38
CA ALA A 28 1.01 -2.25 11.21
C ALA A 28 2.28 -1.64 11.84
N SER A 29 3.40 -2.37 11.91
CA SER A 29 4.63 -1.92 12.58
C SER A 29 5.89 -2.33 11.81
N ASN A 30 7.04 -1.75 12.16
CA ASN A 30 8.33 -2.20 11.63
C ASN A 30 8.61 -3.66 12.00
N ALA A 31 8.29 -4.07 13.23
CA ALA A 31 8.49 -5.45 13.69
C ALA A 31 7.69 -6.47 12.87
N THR A 32 6.43 -6.17 12.57
CA THR A 32 5.59 -7.07 11.75
C THR A 32 6.00 -7.10 10.28
N ALA A 33 6.57 -6.01 9.76
CA ALA A 33 7.15 -6.01 8.43
C ALA A 33 8.40 -6.90 8.36
N VAL A 34 9.31 -6.82 9.35
CA VAL A 34 10.49 -7.71 9.45
C VAL A 34 10.05 -9.17 9.52
N TRP A 35 9.08 -9.49 10.38
CA TRP A 35 8.54 -10.85 10.50
C TRP A 35 7.94 -11.35 9.17
N ALA A 36 7.20 -10.51 8.44
CA ALA A 36 6.65 -10.87 7.13
C ALA A 36 7.75 -11.18 6.11
N ALA A 37 8.84 -10.41 6.12
CA ALA A 37 10.02 -10.67 5.30
C ALA A 37 10.69 -12.00 5.65
N GLU A 38 10.90 -12.29 6.94
CA GLU A 38 11.49 -13.56 7.39
C GLU A 38 10.66 -14.77 6.93
N ASN A 39 9.33 -14.63 6.89
CA ASN A 39 8.40 -15.68 6.46
C ASN A 39 8.14 -15.72 4.94
N GLY A 40 8.82 -14.88 4.15
CA GLY A 40 8.69 -14.90 2.69
C GLY A 40 7.34 -14.39 2.18
N MET A 41 6.66 -13.52 2.93
CA MET A 41 5.39 -12.88 2.53
C MET A 41 5.64 -11.53 1.84
N LEU A 42 4.78 -11.16 0.91
CA LEU A 42 4.78 -9.83 0.27
C LEU A 42 4.29 -8.78 1.29
N LEU A 43 4.80 -7.55 1.23
CA LEU A 43 4.45 -6.51 2.19
C LEU A 43 3.33 -5.61 1.66
N GLN A 44 2.30 -5.39 2.48
CA GLN A 44 1.32 -4.33 2.26
C GLN A 44 1.42 -3.31 3.40
N SER A 45 1.70 -2.06 3.05
CA SER A 45 1.70 -0.93 3.97
C SER A 45 0.50 -0.04 3.64
N SER A 46 -0.47 0.01 4.56
CA SER A 46 -1.78 0.61 4.30
C SER A 46 -1.77 2.14 4.32
N THR A 47 -2.93 2.78 4.40
CA THR A 47 -3.06 4.22 4.62
C THR A 47 -2.79 4.64 6.07
N LEU A 48 -2.52 3.68 6.95
CA LEU A 48 -2.11 3.88 8.33
C LEU A 48 -1.09 2.83 8.76
N LYS A 49 -0.30 3.18 9.78
CA LYS A 49 0.52 2.26 10.58
C LYS A 49 0.68 2.79 11.99
N PHE A 50 1.16 1.97 12.92
CA PHE A 50 1.55 2.46 14.24
C PHE A 50 2.64 3.52 14.11
N ASP A 51 2.49 4.57 14.88
CA ASP A 51 3.48 5.63 14.97
C ASP A 51 4.62 5.17 15.88
N GLU A 52 5.82 5.09 15.30
CA GLU A 52 7.00 4.55 15.99
C GLU A 52 8.07 5.62 16.25
N ASN A 53 7.90 6.84 15.73
CA ASN A 53 8.93 7.89 15.86
C ASN A 53 8.44 9.33 15.64
N GLY A 54 7.14 9.58 15.45
CA GLY A 54 6.56 10.91 15.26
C GLY A 54 6.91 11.59 13.93
N LYS A 55 7.58 10.90 12.99
CA LYS A 55 7.91 11.44 11.67
C LYS A 55 6.68 11.46 10.75
N PRO A 56 6.72 12.22 9.64
CA PRO A 56 5.67 12.16 8.62
C PRO A 56 5.40 10.73 8.15
N PHE A 57 4.14 10.45 7.80
CA PHE A 57 3.65 9.12 7.48
C PHE A 57 4.49 8.41 6.42
N HIS A 58 4.74 9.09 5.29
CA HIS A 58 5.51 8.53 4.19
C HIS A 58 6.96 8.19 4.58
N VAL A 59 7.55 8.93 5.53
CA VAL A 59 8.91 8.65 6.03
C VAL A 59 8.90 7.39 6.89
N GLN A 60 7.86 7.23 7.74
CA GLN A 60 7.71 6.04 8.57
C GLN A 60 7.45 4.78 7.73
N GLN A 61 6.66 4.88 6.67
CA GLN A 61 6.45 3.79 5.73
C GLN A 61 7.71 3.47 4.94
N ALA A 62 8.44 4.46 4.44
CA ALA A 62 9.72 4.23 3.75
C ALA A 62 10.72 3.49 4.64
N GLN A 63 10.80 3.87 5.93
CA GLN A 63 11.62 3.14 6.91
C GLN A 63 11.15 1.68 7.09
N GLN A 64 9.84 1.44 7.23
CA GLN A 64 9.27 0.09 7.32
C GLN A 64 9.64 -0.77 6.10
N ILE A 65 9.55 -0.19 4.90
CA ILE A 65 9.86 -0.87 3.64
C ILE A 65 11.35 -1.20 3.54
N ARG A 66 12.24 -0.28 3.93
CA ARG A 66 13.70 -0.51 3.96
C ARG A 66 14.06 -1.66 4.90
N LEU A 67 13.48 -1.68 6.10
CA LEU A 67 13.66 -2.77 7.08
C LEU A 67 13.16 -4.12 6.55
N TYR A 68 11.99 -4.13 5.89
CA TYR A 68 11.48 -5.33 5.22
C TYR A 68 12.43 -5.84 4.14
N LYS A 69 12.91 -4.97 3.24
CA LYS A 69 13.86 -5.35 2.18
C LYS A 69 15.18 -5.89 2.75
N GLU A 70 15.68 -5.29 3.82
CA GLU A 70 16.88 -5.77 4.51
C GLU A 70 16.67 -7.17 5.12
N ALA A 71 15.57 -7.35 5.86
CA ALA A 71 15.20 -8.64 6.45
C ALA A 71 14.98 -9.73 5.38
N TRP A 72 14.36 -9.36 4.25
CA TRP A 72 14.15 -10.26 3.11
C TRP A 72 15.47 -10.79 2.57
N LYS A 73 16.42 -9.89 2.32
CA LYS A 73 17.76 -10.24 1.85
C LYS A 73 18.50 -11.11 2.85
N LYS A 74 18.40 -10.80 4.15
CA LYS A 74 19.04 -11.57 5.23
C LYS A 74 18.45 -12.99 5.36
N ALA A 75 17.15 -13.14 5.12
CA ALA A 75 16.48 -14.44 5.16
C ALA A 75 16.87 -15.36 3.97
N GLY A 76 17.47 -14.81 2.92
CA GLY A 76 18.01 -15.61 1.80
C GLY A 76 16.95 -16.16 0.85
N HIS A 77 15.79 -15.50 0.74
CA HIS A 77 14.76 -15.90 -0.23
C HIS A 77 15.29 -15.77 -1.67
N GLU A 78 15.04 -16.77 -2.50
CA GLU A 78 15.52 -16.82 -3.89
C GLU A 78 14.79 -15.84 -4.81
N ARG A 79 13.57 -15.43 -4.43
CA ARG A 79 12.71 -14.56 -5.23
C ARG A 79 12.78 -13.10 -4.76
N GLU A 80 12.42 -12.20 -5.65
CA GLU A 80 12.32 -10.78 -5.31
C GLU A 80 11.13 -10.50 -4.37
N PRO A 81 11.30 -9.60 -3.38
CA PRO A 81 10.19 -9.12 -2.57
C PRO A 81 9.24 -8.26 -3.41
N ARG A 82 7.99 -8.14 -2.95
CA ARG A 82 7.07 -7.10 -3.42
C ARG A 82 6.47 -6.34 -2.25
N VAL A 83 6.25 -5.07 -2.48
CA VAL A 83 5.85 -4.06 -1.51
C VAL A 83 4.78 -3.20 -2.15
N SER A 84 3.64 -3.11 -1.47
CA SER A 84 2.55 -2.21 -1.84
C SER A 84 2.35 -1.12 -0.80
N VAL A 85 2.07 0.09 -1.27
CA VAL A 85 1.63 1.21 -0.44
C VAL A 85 0.25 1.67 -0.89
N SER A 86 -0.63 1.99 0.05
CA SER A 86 -1.96 2.50 -0.25
C SER A 86 -2.02 4.03 -0.13
N ARG A 87 -2.68 4.70 -1.09
CA ARG A 87 -2.91 6.15 -1.09
C ARG A 87 -4.31 6.49 -1.59
N SER A 88 -4.92 7.49 -0.95
CA SER A 88 -6.08 8.20 -1.48
C SER A 88 -5.58 9.31 -2.40
N ILE A 89 -5.70 9.13 -3.72
CA ILE A 89 -5.23 10.08 -4.73
C ILE A 89 -6.40 10.42 -5.65
N PHE A 90 -6.74 11.71 -5.71
CA PHE A 90 -7.85 12.24 -6.50
C PHE A 90 -7.36 13.40 -7.37
N ALA A 91 -7.15 13.13 -8.66
CA ALA A 91 -6.90 14.19 -9.65
C ALA A 91 -8.17 15.03 -9.83
N ILE A 92 -8.09 16.31 -9.49
CA ILE A 92 -9.19 17.25 -9.72
C ILE A 92 -9.13 17.64 -11.19
N MET A 93 -10.08 17.16 -11.99
CA MET A 93 -10.15 17.45 -13.44
C MET A 93 -11.29 18.41 -13.79
N ASN A 94 -12.30 18.52 -12.92
CA ASN A 94 -13.48 19.32 -13.13
C ASN A 94 -14.13 19.77 -11.80
N ASP A 95 -15.20 20.57 -11.89
CA ASP A 95 -15.91 21.09 -10.72
C ASP A 95 -16.58 20.01 -9.87
N ARG A 96 -16.96 18.86 -10.45
CA ARG A 96 -17.53 17.74 -9.70
C ARG A 96 -16.48 17.10 -8.80
N ASP A 97 -15.26 16.92 -9.31
CA ASP A 97 -14.13 16.41 -8.52
C ASP A 97 -13.78 17.39 -7.39
N ARG A 98 -13.78 18.69 -7.70
CA ARG A 98 -13.55 19.75 -6.71
C ARG A 98 -14.64 19.75 -5.63
N MET A 99 -15.90 19.52 -6.00
CA MET A 99 -17.01 19.42 -5.06
C MET A 99 -16.86 18.20 -4.14
N TYR A 100 -16.43 17.05 -4.66
CA TYR A 100 -16.29 15.83 -3.85
C TYR A 100 -15.00 15.81 -3.00
N PHE A 101 -13.86 16.26 -3.53
CA PHE A 101 -12.54 16.04 -2.92
C PHE A 101 -11.72 17.31 -2.70
N GLY A 102 -12.20 18.50 -3.09
CA GLY A 102 -11.44 19.74 -3.00
C GLY A 102 -10.99 20.13 -1.58
N GLN A 103 -11.58 19.55 -0.53
CA GLN A 103 -11.13 19.73 0.85
C GLN A 103 -10.13 18.66 1.31
N GLN A 104 -10.08 17.50 0.64
CA GLN A 104 -9.22 16.38 1.03
C GLN A 104 -7.73 16.70 0.84
N GLY A 105 -7.38 17.50 -0.17
CA GLY A 105 -6.00 17.91 -0.46
C GLY A 105 -5.40 18.90 0.56
N LYS A 106 -6.22 19.43 1.47
CA LYS A 106 -5.76 20.36 2.52
C LYS A 106 -5.40 19.66 3.83
N GLY A 107 -5.58 18.34 3.90
CA GLY A 107 -5.26 17.55 5.08
C GLY A 107 -3.75 17.37 5.27
N ALA A 108 -3.31 17.40 6.52
CA ALA A 108 -2.00 16.91 6.93
C ALA A 108 -2.11 15.45 7.41
N ASP A 109 -0.96 14.79 7.61
CA ASP A 109 -0.94 13.53 8.33
C ASP A 109 -1.56 13.71 9.72
N SER A 110 -2.32 12.73 10.18
CA SER A 110 -2.99 12.79 11.48
C SER A 110 -2.49 11.69 12.40
N PHE A 111 -2.26 12.04 13.66
CA PHE A 111 -1.84 11.11 14.71
C PHE A 111 -3.01 10.89 15.67
N GLY A 112 -3.23 9.65 16.07
CA GLY A 112 -4.32 9.30 16.99
C GLY A 112 -4.11 7.94 17.63
N TYR A 113 -4.78 7.68 18.74
CA TYR A 113 -4.76 6.37 19.39
C TYR A 113 -5.87 5.50 18.80
N ILE A 114 -5.48 4.32 18.30
CA ILE A 114 -6.43 3.32 17.77
C ILE A 114 -6.65 2.16 18.75
N GLU A 115 -5.72 1.99 19.69
CA GLU A 115 -5.85 1.12 20.86
C GLU A 115 -5.37 1.89 22.10
N PRO A 116 -5.70 1.45 23.33
CA PRO A 116 -5.39 2.20 24.56
C PRO A 116 -3.92 2.61 24.72
N THR A 117 -2.99 1.88 24.11
CA THR A 117 -1.54 2.11 24.22
C THR A 117 -0.83 2.28 22.88
N GLN A 118 -1.55 2.27 21.75
CA GLN A 118 -0.94 2.36 20.42
C GLN A 118 -1.42 3.61 19.68
N SER A 119 -0.48 4.55 19.53
CA SER A 119 -0.60 5.63 18.57
C SER A 119 -0.43 5.09 17.15
N ALA A 120 -1.21 5.64 16.24
CA ALA A 120 -1.12 5.42 14.81
C ALA A 120 -0.97 6.75 14.10
N VAL A 121 -0.27 6.68 12.97
CA VAL A 121 -0.17 7.76 12.00
C VAL A 121 -0.97 7.37 10.76
N PHE A 122 -1.83 8.28 10.33
CA PHE A 122 -2.65 8.16 9.13
C PHE A 122 -2.09 9.11 8.07
N GLY A 123 -1.87 8.59 6.87
CA GLY A 123 -1.42 9.41 5.74
C GLY A 123 -2.49 10.39 5.29
N ARG A 124 -2.07 11.59 4.91
CA ARG A 124 -2.96 12.55 4.25
C ARG A 124 -3.56 12.00 2.95
N GLY A 125 -4.73 12.51 2.58
CA GLY A 125 -5.26 12.37 1.23
C GLY A 125 -4.56 13.33 0.27
N TYR A 126 -4.41 12.90 -0.98
CA TYR A 126 -3.90 13.71 -2.07
C TYR A 126 -5.08 14.08 -2.97
N ALA A 127 -5.43 15.37 -3.04
CA ALA A 127 -6.45 15.84 -3.98
C ALA A 127 -6.09 17.22 -4.51
N ALA A 128 -5.65 17.28 -5.77
CA ALA A 128 -5.21 18.50 -6.41
C ALA A 128 -5.27 18.34 -7.94
N GLU A 129 -5.00 19.42 -8.66
CA GLU A 129 -4.76 19.37 -10.11
C GLU A 129 -3.52 18.51 -10.42
N PRO A 130 -3.44 17.85 -11.60
CA PRO A 130 -2.41 16.85 -11.90
C PRO A 130 -0.96 17.30 -11.66
N ASP A 131 -0.58 18.50 -12.09
CA ASP A 131 0.79 19.02 -11.93
C ASP A 131 1.21 19.18 -10.46
N VAL A 132 0.25 19.47 -9.58
CA VAL A 132 0.48 19.59 -8.15
C VAL A 132 0.62 18.19 -7.54
N LEU A 133 -0.27 17.26 -7.92
CA LEU A 133 -0.19 15.86 -7.48
C LEU A 133 1.14 15.22 -7.85
N ILE A 134 1.64 15.44 -9.07
CA ILE A 134 2.94 14.91 -9.50
C ILE A 134 4.05 15.38 -8.56
N LYS A 135 4.11 16.68 -8.24
CA LYS A 135 5.13 17.23 -7.33
C LYS A 135 5.01 16.65 -5.92
N GLU A 136 3.80 16.54 -5.42
CA GLU A 136 3.53 16.01 -4.08
C GLU A 136 3.87 14.51 -3.95
N LEU A 137 3.46 13.71 -4.93
CA LEU A 137 3.71 12.26 -4.95
C LEU A 137 5.18 11.95 -5.20
N ALA A 138 5.90 12.77 -5.98
CA ALA A 138 7.34 12.65 -6.16
C ALA A 138 8.12 12.84 -4.85
N ALA A 139 7.58 13.62 -3.90
CA ALA A 139 8.19 13.83 -2.59
C ALA A 139 7.95 12.66 -1.61
N ASP A 140 6.93 11.82 -1.86
CA ASP A 140 6.57 10.70 -1.00
C ASP A 140 7.64 9.59 -1.07
N GLU A 141 8.46 9.48 -0.01
CA GLU A 141 9.50 8.46 0.10
C GLU A 141 8.97 7.03 0.03
N ALA A 142 7.78 6.75 0.56
CA ALA A 142 7.25 5.40 0.57
C ALA A 142 6.79 4.95 -0.82
N ILE A 143 6.22 5.86 -1.61
CA ILE A 143 5.91 5.59 -3.02
C ILE A 143 7.18 5.28 -3.81
N ARG A 144 8.27 6.02 -3.57
CA ARG A 144 9.58 5.74 -4.22
C ARG A 144 10.17 4.39 -3.83
N GLU A 145 9.89 3.92 -2.61
CA GLU A 145 10.39 2.64 -2.11
C GLU A 145 9.53 1.44 -2.53
N ALA A 146 8.25 1.63 -2.83
CA ALA A 146 7.32 0.57 -3.19
C ALA A 146 7.37 0.23 -4.69
N ASP A 147 7.11 -1.03 -5.04
CA ASP A 147 6.91 -1.45 -6.44
C ASP A 147 5.44 -1.41 -6.88
N THR A 148 4.52 -1.31 -5.93
CA THR A 148 3.08 -1.33 -6.19
C THR A 148 2.39 -0.18 -5.45
N LEU A 149 1.66 0.66 -6.19
CA LEU A 149 0.78 1.67 -5.60
C LEU A 149 -0.67 1.19 -5.67
N LEU A 150 -1.33 1.14 -4.51
CA LEU A 150 -2.76 0.82 -4.41
C LEU A 150 -3.56 2.12 -4.24
N LEU A 151 -4.40 2.41 -5.24
CA LEU A 151 -5.30 3.56 -5.21
C LEU A 151 -6.58 3.20 -4.46
N THR A 152 -6.88 3.91 -3.37
CA THR A 152 -8.12 3.74 -2.63
C THR A 152 -9.22 4.61 -3.24
N ILE A 153 -10.17 3.97 -3.92
CA ILE A 153 -11.28 4.64 -4.62
C ILE A 153 -12.60 4.51 -3.85
N PRO A 154 -13.55 5.45 -3.96
CA PRO A 154 -14.76 5.46 -3.15
C PRO A 154 -15.82 4.48 -3.69
N ASN A 155 -16.16 3.47 -2.90
CA ASN A 155 -17.15 2.46 -3.29
C ASN A 155 -18.60 2.98 -3.44
N THR A 156 -18.89 4.20 -2.98
CA THR A 156 -20.24 4.79 -2.98
C THR A 156 -20.55 5.66 -4.20
N LEU A 157 -19.56 6.01 -5.04
CA LEU A 157 -19.74 6.96 -6.15
C LEU A 157 -20.12 6.30 -7.49
N GLY A 158 -20.34 4.99 -7.49
CA GLY A 158 -20.74 4.23 -8.68
C GLY A 158 -19.58 3.95 -9.65
N VAL A 159 -19.81 3.04 -10.59
CA VAL A 159 -18.75 2.52 -11.48
C VAL A 159 -18.17 3.62 -12.38
N ASP A 160 -19.03 4.35 -13.10
CA ASP A 160 -18.58 5.35 -14.08
C ASP A 160 -17.67 6.42 -13.47
N TYR A 161 -18.02 6.89 -12.27
CA TYR A 161 -17.20 7.90 -11.60
C TYR A 161 -15.89 7.31 -11.06
N ASN A 162 -15.89 6.07 -10.59
CA ASN A 162 -14.65 5.39 -10.19
C ASN A 162 -13.72 5.13 -11.38
N VAL A 163 -14.28 4.83 -12.56
CA VAL A 163 -13.50 4.75 -13.81
C VAL A 163 -12.88 6.11 -14.14
N HIS A 164 -13.62 7.22 -14.00
CA HIS A 164 -13.08 8.58 -14.14
C HIS A 164 -11.91 8.85 -13.17
N VAL A 165 -12.08 8.51 -11.88
CA VAL A 165 -11.00 8.69 -10.87
C VAL A 165 -9.75 7.91 -11.25
N LEU A 166 -9.88 6.64 -11.61
CA LEU A 166 -8.75 5.81 -12.02
C LEU A 166 -8.08 6.32 -13.30
N SER A 167 -8.88 6.63 -14.32
CA SER A 167 -8.38 7.11 -15.62
C SER A 167 -7.65 8.44 -15.46
N SER A 168 -8.18 9.34 -14.63
CA SER A 168 -7.53 10.64 -14.38
C SER A 168 -6.13 10.49 -13.76
N VAL A 169 -5.94 9.53 -12.85
CA VAL A 169 -4.61 9.23 -12.30
C VAL A 169 -3.70 8.61 -13.35
N LEU A 170 -4.20 7.61 -14.10
CA LEU A 170 -3.39 6.90 -15.09
C LEU A 170 -2.99 7.77 -16.29
N GLU A 171 -3.85 8.68 -16.74
CA GLU A 171 -3.62 9.50 -17.92
C GLU A 171 -2.90 10.81 -17.63
N HIS A 172 -3.10 11.40 -16.44
CA HIS A 172 -2.60 12.74 -16.13
C HIS A 172 -1.58 12.82 -15.01
N VAL A 173 -1.48 11.81 -14.13
CA VAL A 173 -0.56 11.83 -12.98
C VAL A 173 0.57 10.82 -13.17
N ALA A 174 0.24 9.57 -13.49
CA ALA A 174 1.20 8.48 -13.65
C ALA A 174 2.33 8.79 -14.65
N PRO A 175 2.08 9.38 -15.84
CA PRO A 175 3.16 9.68 -16.79
C PRO A 175 4.17 10.69 -16.24
N GLY A 176 3.71 11.67 -15.47
CA GLY A 176 4.57 12.69 -14.83
C GLY A 176 5.49 12.12 -13.76
N LEU A 177 5.20 10.92 -13.25
CA LEU A 177 5.99 10.18 -12.27
C LEU A 177 6.77 9.03 -12.90
N GLY A 178 6.70 8.87 -14.24
CA GLY A 178 7.35 7.79 -14.97
C GLY A 178 6.71 6.41 -14.75
N TRP A 179 5.48 6.36 -14.24
CA TRP A 179 4.72 5.13 -14.06
C TRP A 179 4.10 4.70 -15.40
N ARG A 180 3.87 3.40 -15.56
CA ARG A 180 3.30 2.79 -16.76
C ARG A 180 2.08 1.95 -16.42
#